data_AF-A0A2P2LE54-F1
#
_entry.id   AF-A0A2P2LE54-F1
#
_cell.length_a   1.000
_cell.length_b   1.000
_cell.length_c   1.000
_cell.angle_alpha   90.00
_cell.angle_beta   90.00
_cell.angle_gamma   90.00
#
_symmetry.space_group_name_H-M   'P 1'
#
loop_
_entity.id
_entity.type
_entity.pdbx_description
1 polymer ?
#
loop_
_entity_poly.entity_id
_entity_poly.type
_entity_poly.pdbx_seq_one_letter_code
_entity_poly.pdbx_strand_id
1 'polypeptide(L)'
;MANLENIKDMYDVAMKPRMLRTLMKEDLPNEKRPFTSMLALSRIVSTVKTHDLLSESESQSLPDSKHIQRWKSAVDDWADRLLTLVSNSSMPDKCWAGICLLGVTCQQCSADRFLASYAVWLDKLLVHAQVQIS
;
A
#
# COMPACT_ATOMS: atom_id res chain seq x y z
N MET A 1 0.04 -2.42 37.34
CA MET A 1 0.22 -1.55 36.17
C MET A 1 -0.21 -2.32 34.95
N ALA A 2 -1.46 -2.16 34.53
CA ALA A 2 -2.01 -2.88 33.38
C ALA A 2 -2.71 -1.88 32.47
N ASN A 3 -2.59 -2.16 31.16
CA ASN A 3 -3.53 -1.78 30.11
C ASN A 3 -3.29 -0.49 29.30
N LEU A 4 -2.04 -0.04 29.12
CA LEU A 4 -1.73 0.93 28.04
C LEU A 4 -1.30 0.24 26.73
N GLU A 5 -0.60 -0.89 26.83
CA GLU A 5 -0.12 -1.67 25.67
C GLU A 5 -1.29 -2.23 24.84
N ASN A 6 -2.32 -2.75 25.50
CA ASN A 6 -3.53 -3.27 24.85
C ASN A 6 -4.33 -2.19 24.08
N ILE A 7 -4.33 -0.95 24.57
CA ILE A 7 -5.02 0.16 23.90
C ILE A 7 -4.25 0.58 22.64
N LYS A 8 -2.92 0.53 22.69
CA LYS A 8 -2.04 0.81 21.55
C LYS A 8 -2.24 -0.21 20.43
N ASP A 9 -2.29 -1.50 20.78
CA ASP A 9 -2.63 -2.57 19.83
C ASP A 9 -4.05 -2.39 19.26
N MET A 10 -5.06 -2.11 20.10
CA MET A 10 -6.43 -1.94 19.63
C MET A 10 -6.59 -0.77 18.64
N TYR A 11 -5.83 0.32 18.83
CA TYR A 11 -5.75 1.43 17.87
C TYR A 11 -5.09 0.96 16.57
N ASP A 12 -3.95 0.28 16.63
CA ASP A 12 -3.20 -0.14 15.43
C ASP A 12 -3.98 -1.18 14.60
N VAL A 13 -4.68 -2.10 15.29
CA VAL A 13 -5.40 -3.27 14.78
C VAL A 13 -6.60 -2.95 13.87
N ALA A 14 -7.25 -1.80 14.06
CA ALA A 14 -8.37 -1.38 13.21
C ALA A 14 -8.08 -0.10 12.42
N MET A 15 -7.13 0.72 12.88
CA MET A 15 -6.91 2.03 12.31
C MET A 15 -6.02 1.98 11.08
N LYS A 16 -4.92 1.19 11.06
CA LYS A 16 -4.05 1.03 9.88
C LYS A 16 -4.81 0.65 8.59
N PRO A 17 -5.61 -0.43 8.54
CA PRO A 17 -6.36 -0.79 7.33
C PRO A 17 -7.42 0.24 6.93
N ARG A 18 -7.97 0.99 7.89
CA ARG A 18 -8.93 2.07 7.60
C ARG A 18 -8.21 3.29 7.04
N MET A 19 -7.10 3.70 7.64
CA MET A 19 -6.27 4.81 7.18
C MET A 19 -5.72 4.55 5.78
N LEU A 20 -5.26 3.32 5.50
CA LEU A 20 -4.79 2.96 4.17
C LEU A 20 -5.91 3.09 3.12
N ARG A 21 -7.12 2.59 3.42
CA ARG A 21 -8.27 2.73 2.52
C ARG A 21 -8.71 4.19 2.36
N THR A 22 -8.68 5.00 3.42
CA THR A 22 -8.98 6.44 3.34
C THR A 22 -7.94 7.18 2.50
N LEU A 23 -6.64 6.93 2.74
CA LEU A 23 -5.52 7.48 1.97
C LEU A 23 -5.67 7.15 0.48
N MET A 24 -6.01 5.91 0.16
CA MET A 24 -6.34 5.51 -1.20
C MET A 24 -7.54 6.33 -1.72
N LYS A 25 -8.64 6.37 -0.99
CA LYS A 25 -9.88 7.00 -1.43
C LYS A 25 -9.73 8.50 -1.64
N GLU A 26 -8.92 9.19 -0.85
CA GLU A 26 -8.83 10.65 -0.84
C GLU A 26 -7.66 11.16 -1.67
N ASP A 27 -6.50 10.51 -1.55
CA ASP A 27 -5.23 11.12 -1.96
C ASP A 27 -4.56 10.40 -3.14
N LEU A 28 -4.70 9.08 -3.21
CA LEU A 28 -4.12 8.31 -4.30
C LEU A 28 -4.86 8.66 -5.61
N PRO A 29 -4.17 8.86 -6.75
CA PRO A 29 -4.83 8.99 -8.04
C PRO A 29 -5.55 7.69 -8.41
N ASN A 30 -6.60 7.80 -9.23
CA ASN A 30 -7.23 6.65 -9.90
C ASN A 30 -7.42 6.99 -11.38
N GLU A 31 -7.94 6.07 -12.17
CA GLU A 31 -8.21 6.28 -13.60
C GLU A 31 -9.03 7.56 -13.85
N LYS A 32 -10.03 7.84 -13.01
CA LYS A 32 -10.97 8.95 -13.16
C LYS A 32 -10.49 10.27 -12.57
N ARG A 33 -9.45 10.27 -11.72
CA ARG A 33 -8.97 11.45 -10.99
C ARG A 33 -7.59 11.87 -11.46
N PRO A 34 -7.38 13.15 -11.80
CA PRO A 34 -6.05 13.63 -12.18
C PRO A 34 -5.08 13.47 -11.01
N PHE A 35 -3.80 13.31 -11.33
CA PHE A 35 -2.75 13.36 -10.33
C PHE A 35 -2.40 14.83 -10.10
N THR A 36 -2.71 15.34 -8.91
CA THR A 36 -2.79 16.78 -8.67
C THR A 36 -1.42 17.44 -8.45
N SER A 37 -0.46 16.76 -7.81
CA SER A 37 0.92 17.28 -7.62
C SER A 37 1.90 16.28 -6.99
N MET A 38 3.21 16.54 -7.14
CA MET A 38 4.29 15.82 -6.44
C MET A 38 4.25 16.01 -4.90
N LEU A 39 3.68 17.11 -4.42
CA LEU A 39 3.43 17.34 -2.98
C LEU A 39 2.42 16.33 -2.43
N ALA A 40 1.40 15.97 -3.21
CA ALA A 40 0.44 14.94 -2.84
C ALA A 40 1.14 13.57 -2.69
N LEU A 41 2.05 13.24 -3.62
CA LEU A 41 2.86 12.01 -3.52
C LEU A 41 3.70 12.00 -2.25
N SER A 42 4.41 13.10 -1.97
CA SER A 42 5.23 13.22 -0.76
C SER A 42 4.40 13.01 0.51
N ARG A 43 3.18 13.58 0.56
CA ARG A 43 2.25 13.37 1.68
C ARG A 43 1.79 11.92 1.80
N ILE A 44 1.52 11.25 0.69
CA ILE A 44 1.16 9.82 0.70
C ILE A 44 2.32 9.01 1.27
N VAL A 45 3.54 9.23 0.76
CA VAL A 45 4.74 8.53 1.22
C VAL A 45 5.02 8.81 2.70
N SER A 46 4.90 10.07 3.14
CA SER A 46 5.12 10.43 4.54
C SER A 46 4.07 9.83 5.46
N THR A 47 2.81 9.74 5.02
CA THR A 47 1.72 9.13 5.82
C THR A 47 1.91 7.63 5.94
N VAL A 48 2.25 6.96 4.83
CA VAL A 48 2.57 5.53 4.82
C VAL A 48 3.73 5.25 5.78
N LYS A 49 4.82 6.03 5.68
CA LYS A 49 6.01 5.86 6.51
C LYS A 49 5.81 6.20 7.98
N THR A 50 5.18 7.33 8.29
CA THR A 50 4.99 7.81 9.67
C THR A 50 4.11 6.87 10.49
N HIS A 51 3.16 6.18 9.85
CA HIS A 51 2.22 5.29 10.53
C HIS A 51 2.48 3.81 10.26
N ASP A 52 3.56 3.46 9.56
CA ASP A 52 3.92 2.09 9.19
C ASP A 52 2.72 1.30 8.65
N LEU A 53 1.95 1.93 7.75
CA LEU A 53 0.65 1.40 7.29
C LEU A 53 0.79 0.06 6.57
N LEU A 54 1.94 -0.17 5.94
CA LEU A 54 2.25 -1.35 5.15
C LEU A 54 3.12 -2.37 5.90
N SER A 55 3.54 -2.06 7.13
CA SER A 55 4.30 -2.98 7.97
C SER A 55 3.37 -3.84 8.81
N GLU A 56 3.73 -5.11 8.93
CA GLU A 56 3.05 -6.06 9.80
C GLU A 56 3.49 -5.75 11.23
N SER A 57 2.61 -5.21 12.08
CA SER A 57 2.94 -4.93 13.48
C SER A 57 3.34 -6.25 14.16
N GLU A 58 4.47 -6.26 14.88
CA GLU A 58 4.99 -7.39 15.67
C GLU A 58 4.10 -7.74 16.89
N SER A 59 2.77 -7.65 16.77
CA SER A 59 1.83 -8.08 17.81
C SER A 59 1.77 -9.62 17.79
N GLN A 60 2.87 -10.23 18.26
CA GLN A 60 3.17 -11.66 18.30
C GLN A 60 2.28 -12.47 19.26
N SER A 61 1.18 -11.93 19.80
CA SER A 61 0.52 -12.56 20.95
C SER A 61 -0.97 -12.88 20.82
N LEU A 62 -1.70 -12.46 19.79
CA LEU A 62 -3.14 -12.79 19.68
C LEU A 62 -3.58 -13.14 18.25
N PRO A 63 -4.18 -14.34 18.03
CA PRO A 63 -4.62 -14.81 16.74
C PRO A 63 -6.00 -14.23 16.39
N ASP A 64 -6.15 -12.90 16.34
CA ASP A 64 -7.39 -12.34 15.83
C ASP A 64 -7.36 -12.34 14.29
N SER A 65 -7.57 -13.54 13.74
CA SER A 65 -7.45 -13.89 12.32
C SER A 65 -8.17 -12.90 11.40
N LYS A 66 -9.27 -12.31 11.84
CA LYS A 66 -10.07 -11.37 11.06
C LYS A 66 -9.36 -10.04 10.82
N HIS A 67 -8.49 -9.61 11.73
CA HIS A 67 -7.79 -8.33 11.65
C HIS A 67 -6.60 -8.40 10.71
N ILE A 68 -5.80 -9.45 10.84
CA ILE A 68 -4.72 -9.76 9.91
C ILE A 68 -5.29 -9.86 8.49
N GLN A 69 -6.44 -10.50 8.31
CA GLN A 69 -7.10 -10.58 7.00
C GLN A 69 -7.59 -9.21 6.47
N ARG A 70 -8.12 -8.35 7.35
CA ARG A 70 -8.56 -6.99 6.96
C ARG A 70 -7.40 -6.08 6.56
N TRP A 71 -6.27 -6.20 7.25
CA TRP A 71 -5.04 -5.52 6.90
C TRP A 71 -4.46 -6.06 5.60
N LYS A 72 -4.33 -7.39 5.46
CA LYS A 72 -3.90 -8.05 4.21
C LYS A 72 -4.74 -7.59 3.02
N SER A 73 -6.06 -7.64 3.13
CA SER A 73 -6.97 -7.13 2.09
C SER A 73 -6.76 -5.64 1.77
N ALA A 74 -6.48 -4.78 2.76
CA ALA A 74 -6.23 -3.37 2.50
C ALA A 74 -4.90 -3.15 1.75
N VAL A 75 -3.89 -3.95 2.05
CA VAL A 75 -2.59 -3.94 1.35
C VAL A 75 -2.73 -4.51 -0.07
N ASP A 76 -3.54 -5.56 -0.24
CA ASP A 76 -3.84 -6.13 -1.56
C ASP A 76 -4.60 -5.11 -2.43
N ASP A 77 -5.62 -4.43 -1.88
CA ASP A 77 -6.33 -3.32 -2.54
C ASP A 77 -5.35 -2.19 -2.95
N TRP A 78 -4.42 -1.84 -2.05
CA TRP A 78 -3.38 -0.85 -2.29
C TRP A 78 -2.50 -1.25 -3.47
N ALA A 79 -1.97 -2.48 -3.47
CA ALA A 79 -1.09 -3.00 -4.50
C ALA A 79 -1.80 -3.09 -5.86
N ASP A 80 -3.03 -3.62 -5.91
CA ASP A 80 -3.79 -3.69 -7.16
C ASP A 80 -4.01 -2.30 -7.76
N ARG A 81 -4.29 -1.30 -6.92
CA ARG A 81 -4.43 0.06 -7.40
C ARG A 81 -3.12 0.64 -7.93
N LEU A 82 -1.99 0.39 -7.29
CA LEU A 82 -0.69 0.83 -7.81
C LEU A 82 -0.40 0.18 -9.16
N LEU A 83 -0.69 -1.11 -9.30
CA LEU A 83 -0.52 -1.82 -10.56
C LEU A 83 -1.38 -1.19 -11.65
N THR A 84 -2.66 -0.91 -11.40
CA THR A 84 -3.51 -0.16 -12.35
C THR A 84 -2.91 1.18 -12.78
N LEU A 85 -2.28 1.91 -11.86
CA LEU A 85 -1.62 3.19 -12.19
C LEU A 85 -0.39 2.99 -13.09
N VAL A 86 0.41 1.95 -12.82
CA VAL A 86 1.60 1.64 -13.62
C VAL A 86 1.22 1.11 -15.00
N SER A 87 0.17 0.28 -15.10
CA SER A 87 -0.31 -0.32 -16.34
C SER A 87 -0.85 0.68 -17.36
N ASN A 88 -1.28 1.86 -16.91
CA ASN A 88 -1.99 2.81 -17.76
C ASN A 88 -1.02 3.75 -18.50
N SER A 89 -0.64 3.36 -19.72
CA SER A 89 0.29 4.10 -20.57
C SER A 89 -0.20 5.48 -21.01
N SER A 90 -1.51 5.75 -20.96
CA SER A 90 -2.09 7.03 -21.37
C SER A 90 -1.88 8.17 -20.37
N MET A 91 -1.35 7.88 -19.17
CA MET A 91 -1.22 8.83 -18.07
C MET A 91 0.17 8.73 -17.41
N PRO A 92 1.24 9.26 -18.04
CA PRO A 92 2.61 9.08 -17.59
C PRO A 92 2.86 9.56 -16.15
N ASP A 93 2.24 10.68 -15.74
CA ASP A 93 2.37 11.19 -14.36
C ASP A 93 1.85 10.20 -13.31
N LYS A 94 0.76 9.50 -13.63
CA LYS A 94 0.16 8.48 -12.75
C LYS A 94 1.00 7.21 -12.72
N CYS A 95 1.57 6.83 -13.86
CA CYS A 95 2.50 5.71 -13.97
C CYS A 95 3.72 5.92 -13.06
N TRP A 96 4.36 7.10 -13.14
CA TRP A 96 5.46 7.48 -12.26
C TRP A 96 5.08 7.46 -10.78
N ALA A 97 3.91 7.99 -10.43
CA ALA A 97 3.41 7.92 -9.06
C ALA A 97 3.23 6.47 -8.58
N GLY A 98 2.68 5.60 -9.44
CA GLY A 98 2.53 4.17 -9.16
C GLY A 98 3.87 3.47 -8.92
N ILE A 99 4.87 3.73 -9.77
CA ILE A 99 6.23 3.17 -9.64
C ILE A 99 6.89 3.63 -8.33
N CYS A 100 6.83 4.92 -8.01
CA CYS A 100 7.38 5.46 -6.76
C CYS A 100 6.76 4.80 -5.52
N LEU A 101 5.45 4.60 -5.53
CA LEU A 101 4.73 3.99 -4.42
C LEU A 101 4.95 2.48 -4.32
N LEU A 102 5.20 1.79 -5.43
CA LEU A 102 5.63 0.38 -5.41
C LEU A 102 6.98 0.24 -4.70
N GLY A 103 7.93 1.14 -4.96
CA GLY A 103 9.20 1.17 -4.23
C GLY A 103 9.02 1.33 -2.72
N VAL A 104 8.11 2.21 -2.30
CA VAL A 104 7.76 2.39 -0.86
C VAL A 104 7.08 1.15 -0.29
N THR A 105 6.24 0.47 -1.08
CA THR A 105 5.57 -0.77 -0.68
C THR A 105 6.59 -1.88 -0.43
N CYS A 106 7.59 -2.02 -1.30
CA CYS A 106 8.68 -2.98 -1.13
C CYS A 106 9.54 -2.68 0.11
N GLN A 107 9.70 -1.40 0.47
CA GLN A 107 10.48 -1.00 1.64
C GLN A 107 9.74 -1.29 2.96
N GLN A 108 8.41 -1.23 2.97
CA GLN A 108 7.62 -1.32 4.20
C GLN A 108 6.99 -2.69 4.48
N CYS A 109 6.73 -3.50 3.46
CA CYS A 109 6.16 -4.83 3.65
C CYS A 109 7.19 -5.82 4.25
N SER A 110 6.69 -6.79 5.01
CA SER A 110 7.51 -7.91 5.49
C SER A 110 8.00 -8.77 4.31
N ALA A 111 9.14 -9.44 4.48
CA ALA A 111 9.71 -10.31 3.45
C ALA A 111 8.75 -11.43 3.03
N ASP A 112 8.01 -12.01 3.99
CA ASP A 112 6.98 -13.03 3.71
C ASP A 112 5.85 -12.48 2.84
N ARG A 113 5.41 -11.24 3.09
CA ARG A 113 4.36 -10.63 2.27
C ARG A 113 4.83 -10.18 0.91
N PHE A 114 6.05 -9.66 0.84
CA PHE A 114 6.69 -9.43 -0.43
C PHE A 114 6.71 -10.73 -1.23
N LEU A 115 7.27 -11.82 -0.72
CA LEU A 115 7.36 -13.10 -1.44
C LEU A 115 6.00 -13.68 -1.85
N ALA A 116 4.98 -13.59 -0.99
CA ALA A 116 3.65 -14.14 -1.27
C ALA A 116 2.91 -13.43 -2.41
N SER A 117 3.11 -12.11 -2.55
CA SER A 117 2.41 -11.30 -3.55
C SER A 117 3.31 -10.87 -4.72
N TYR A 118 4.64 -10.98 -4.57
CA TYR A 118 5.64 -10.51 -5.52
C TYR A 118 5.57 -11.23 -6.86
N ALA A 119 5.32 -12.54 -6.90
CA ALA A 119 5.21 -13.25 -8.17
C ALA A 119 4.08 -12.67 -9.06
N VAL A 120 2.92 -12.38 -8.46
CA VAL A 120 1.78 -11.77 -9.17
C VAL A 120 2.05 -10.31 -9.51
N TRP A 121 2.70 -9.58 -8.61
CA TRP A 121 3.07 -8.17 -8.84
C TRP A 121 4.11 -8.03 -9.94
N LEU A 122 5.14 -8.87 -9.94
CA LEU A 122 6.23 -8.87 -10.91
C LEU A 122 5.71 -9.25 -12.29
N ASP A 123 4.85 -10.27 -12.40
CA ASP A 123 4.28 -10.69 -13.68
C ASP A 123 3.45 -9.56 -14.31
N LYS A 124 2.58 -8.92 -13.51
CA LYS A 124 1.84 -7.71 -13.94
C LYS A 124 2.81 -6.58 -14.33
N LEU A 125 3.83 -6.30 -13.53
CA LEU A 125 4.82 -5.24 -13.82
C LEU A 125 5.61 -5.49 -15.11
N LEU A 126 6.04 -6.73 -15.34
CA LEU A 126 6.82 -7.11 -16.52
C LEU A 126 6.00 -6.98 -17.80
N VAL A 127 4.74 -7.41 -17.79
CA VAL A 127 3.82 -7.24 -18.93
C VAL A 127 3.72 -5.75 -19.32
N HIS A 128 3.67 -4.85 -18.34
CA HIS A 128 3.52 -3.42 -18.61
C HIS A 128 4.84 -2.72 -18.95
N ALA A 129 5.97 -3.15 -18.38
CA ALA A 129 7.30 -2.64 -18.72
C ALA A 129 7.71 -3.01 -20.15
N GLN A 130 7.37 -4.23 -20.62
CA GLN A 130 7.65 -4.65 -21.99
C GLN A 130 6.83 -3.87 -23.02
N VAL A 131 5.61 -3.46 -22.69
CA VAL A 131 4.73 -2.66 -23.58
C VAL A 131 5.27 -1.23 -23.80
N GLN A 132 6.10 -0.69 -22.90
CA GLN A 132 6.69 0.64 -23.07
C GLN A 132 8.01 0.67 -23.88
N ILE A 133 8.60 -0.50 -24.18
CA ILE A 133 9.92 -0.61 -24.84
C ILE A 133 9.77 -0.95 -26.34
N SER A 134 8.56 -1.19 -26.83
CA SER A 134 8.27 -1.49 -28.24
C SER A 134 7.59 -0.34 -28.96
#